data_AF-A0A376L9K5-F1
#
_entry.id   AF-A0A376L9K5-F1
#
_cell.length_a   1.000
_cell.length_b   1.000
_cell.length_c   1.000
_cell.angle_alpha   90.00
_cell.angle_beta   90.00
_cell.angle_gamma   90.00
#
_symmetry.space_group_name_H-M   'P 1'
#
loop_
_entity.id
_entity.type
_entity.pdbx_description
1 polymer ?
#
loop_
_entity_poly.entity_id
_entity_poly.type
_entity_poly.pdbx_seq_one_letter_code
_entity_poly.pdbx_strand_id
1 'polypeptide(L)' 'MALLNIFDIAGSALTAQSQRLNVAASNLANADSVTGPGWTAISGKTGGIPG' A
#
# COMPACT_ATOMS: atom_id res chain seq x y z
N MET A 1 -21.94 -28.12 15.65
CA MET A 1 -20.67 -27.52 16.12
C MET A 1 -19.59 -27.44 15.05
N ALA A 2 -19.30 -28.49 14.26
CA ALA A 2 -18.24 -28.43 13.24
C ALA A 2 -18.50 -27.43 12.08
N LEU A 3 -19.75 -27.31 11.60
CA LEU A 3 -20.09 -26.40 10.50
C LEU A 3 -19.90 -24.91 10.85
N LEU A 4 -20.24 -24.51 12.07
CA LEU A 4 -20.05 -23.12 12.52
C LEU A 4 -18.57 -22.76 12.56
N ASN A 5 -17.73 -23.66 13.09
CA ASN A 5 -16.28 -23.48 13.12
C ASN A 5 -15.66 -23.33 11.72
N ILE A 6 -16.18 -24.04 10.72
CA ILE A 6 -15.72 -23.93 9.33
C ILE A 6 -15.99 -22.52 8.77
N PHE A 7 -17.16 -21.95 9.06
CA PHE A 7 -17.49 -20.60 8.61
C PHE A 7 -16.64 -19.53 9.29
N ASP A 8 -16.34 -19.68 10.58
CA ASP A 8 -15.46 -18.75 11.30
C ASP A 8 -14.02 -18.78 10.74
N ILE A 9 -13.50 -19.97 10.45
CA ILE A 9 -12.19 -20.13 9.80
C ILE A 9 -12.19 -19.52 8.39
N ALA A 10 -13.22 -19.81 7.58
CA ALA A 10 -13.33 -19.25 6.24
C ALA A 10 -13.46 -17.72 6.25
N GLY A 11 -14.21 -17.15 7.20
CA GLY A 11 -14.36 -15.71 7.36
C GLY A 11 -13.07 -15.00 7.79
N SER A 12 -12.34 -15.58 8.75
CA SER A 12 -11.03 -15.07 9.15
C SER A 12 -9.99 -15.16 8.02
N ALA A 13 -9.99 -16.26 7.25
CA ALA A 13 -9.13 -16.43 6.08
C ALA A 13 -9.44 -15.41 4.98
N LEU A 14 -10.73 -15.18 4.68
CA LEU A 14 -11.16 -14.17 3.71
C LEU A 14 -10.75 -12.75 4.13
N THR A 15 -10.85 -12.44 5.43
CA THR A 15 -10.42 -11.14 5.98
C THR A 15 -8.90 -10.96 5.89
N ALA A 16 -8.12 -11.99 6.19
CA ALA A 16 -6.66 -11.93 6.00
C ALA A 16 -6.30 -11.79 4.51
N GLN A 17 -7.02 -12.48 3.63
CA GLN A 17 -6.83 -12.40 2.19
C GLN A 17 -7.19 -11.01 1.63
N SER A 18 -8.23 -10.36 2.15
CA SER A 18 -8.61 -9.00 1.74
C SER A 18 -7.55 -7.96 2.12
N GLN A 19 -6.89 -8.11 3.28
CA GLN A 19 -5.75 -7.27 3.65
C GLN A 19 -4.60 -7.38 2.64
N ARG A 20 -4.28 -8.59 2.19
CA ARG A 20 -3.26 -8.83 1.15
C ARG A 20 -3.64 -8.18 -0.18
N LEU A 21 -4.92 -8.25 -0.58
CA LEU A 21 -5.42 -7.61 -1.80
C LEU A 21 -5.36 -6.08 -1.70
N ASN A 22 -5.62 -5.50 -0.52
CA ASN A 22 -5.50 -4.06 -0.30
C ASN A 22 -4.05 -3.58 -0.49
N VAL A 23 -3.06 -4.32 0.01
CA VAL A 23 -1.64 -4.01 -0.22
C VAL A 23 -1.29 -4.09 -1.70
N ALA A 24 -1.71 -5.15 -2.40
CA ALA A 24 -1.48 -5.29 -3.84
C ALA A 24 -2.13 -4.14 -4.65
N ALA A 25 -3.37 -3.76 -4.30
CA ALA A 25 -4.09 -2.66 -4.94
C ALA A 25 -3.45 -1.30 -4.66
N SER A 26 -3.03 -1.03 -3.41
CA SER A 26 -2.31 0.19 -3.04
C SER A 26 -0.98 0.30 -3.76
N ASN A 27 -0.23 -0.81 -3.86
CA ASN A 27 1.01 -0.87 -4.62
C ASN A 27 0.77 -0.61 -6.11
N LEU A 28 -0.30 -1.18 -6.69
CA LEU A 28 -0.66 -0.95 -8.09
C LEU A 28 -1.11 0.49 -8.35
N ALA A 29 -1.90 1.08 -7.45
CA ALA A 29 -2.36 2.47 -7.55
C ALA A 29 -1.22 3.48 -7.43
N ASN A 30 -0.18 3.16 -6.65
CA ASN A 30 1.01 4.00 -6.49
C ASN A 30 2.17 3.63 -7.44
N ALA A 31 2.03 2.59 -8.28
CA ALA A 31 3.10 2.10 -9.16
C ALA A 31 3.59 3.14 -10.18
N ASP A 32 2.74 4.10 -10.54
CA ASP A 32 3.03 5.21 -11.45
C ASP A 32 3.38 6.53 -10.71
N SER A 33 3.11 6.59 -9.40
CA SER A 33 3.33 7.79 -8.55
C SER A 33 4.79 7.98 -8.11
N VAL A 34 5.66 7.00 -8.37
CA VAL A 34 7.09 7.04 -8.00
C VAL A 34 7.87 8.16 -8.71
N THR A 35 7.27 8.79 -9.73
CA THR A 35 7.82 9.96 -10.43
C THR A 35 7.03 11.24 -10.14
N GLY A 36 6.80 11.54 -8.87
CA GLY A 36 6.29 12.86 -8.49
C GLY A 36 7.33 13.97 -8.78
N PRO A 37 6.92 15.18 -9.20
CA PRO A 37 7.81 16.33 -9.47
C PRO A 37 8.65 16.78 -8.26
N GLY A 38 8.43 16.17 -7.08
CA GLY A 38 9.23 16.32 -5.87
C GLY A 38 10.64 15.72 -5.92
N TRP A 39 11.02 14.89 -6.89
CA TRP A 39 12.42 14.42 -7.02
C TRP A 39 13.30 15.40 -7.80
N THR A 40 12.79 15.96 -8.90
CA THR A 40 13.42 17.11 -9.57
C THR A 40 13.32 18.35 -8.67
N ALA A 41 12.22 18.47 -7.93
CA ALA A 41 12.01 19.39 -6.82
C ALA A 41 12.45 18.84 -5.42
N ILE A 42 13.43 17.91 -5.33
CA ILE A 42 14.39 17.77 -4.19
C ILE A 42 15.88 17.83 -4.61
N SER A 43 16.22 17.38 -5.83
CA SER A 43 17.61 17.39 -6.35
C SER A 43 18.18 18.77 -6.79
N GLY A 44 17.36 19.73 -7.27
CA GLY A 44 17.81 21.08 -7.69
C GLY A 44 17.72 22.28 -6.72
N LYS A 45 17.86 22.12 -5.39
CA LYS A 45 17.70 23.17 -4.30
C LYS A 45 18.50 22.82 -3.06
N THR A 46 19.24 21.73 -3.13
CA THR A 46 20.57 21.65 -2.49
C THR A 46 21.60 22.57 -3.18
N GLY A 47 21.18 23.48 -4.08
CA GLY A 47 21.99 24.54 -4.68
C GLY A 47 21.74 25.94 -4.12
N GLY A 48 21.29 26.07 -2.87
CA GLY A 48 21.12 27.37 -2.24
C GLY A 48 20.47 27.25 -0.87
N ILE A 49 21.30 27.12 0.16
CA ILE A 49 20.90 27.44 1.53
C ILE A 49 21.38 28.88 1.79
N PRO A 50 20.51 29.90 1.73
CA PRO A 50 20.78 31.17 2.40
C PRO A 50 19.83 31.34 3.60
N GLY A 51 20.43 31.58 4.77
CA GLY A 51 19.77 32.19 5.93
C GLY A 51 18.79 31.33 6.69
#